data_AF-A0A6M0HW15-F1
#
_entry.id   AF-A0A6M0HW15-F1
#
_cell.length_a   1.000
_cell.length_b   1.000
_cell.length_c   1.000
_cell.angle_alpha   90.00
_cell.angle_beta   90.00
_cell.angle_gamma   90.00
#
_symmetry.space_group_name_H-M   'P 1'
#
loop_
_entity.id
_entity.type
_entity.pdbx_description
1 polymer ?
#
loop_
_entity_poly.entity_id
_entity_poly.type
_entity_poly.pdbx_seq_one_letter_code
_entity_poly.pdbx_strand_id
1 'polypeptide(L)'
;MMRERQVLQRVVALVALVPVVSGLYGVLFGLTGLGSGSLVDVSADSHFRYPSGLHLGIGILFWACVPDIEAKTSLFRFLTLVVALGGLARLLGLSLTGLPSLLMMAALFVELIVTPLLCLWQARIAARADATAVEARGL
;
A
#
# COMPACT_ATOMS: atom_id res chain seq x y z
N MET A 1 -7.61 9.53 22.03
CA MET A 1 -7.94 9.75 20.60
C MET A 1 -6.75 10.34 19.83
N MET A 2 -6.25 11.53 20.18
CA MET A 2 -5.12 12.16 19.44
C MET A 2 -3.85 11.31 19.34
N ARG A 3 -3.40 10.68 20.44
CA ARG A 3 -2.21 9.81 20.43
C ARG A 3 -2.39 8.58 19.53
N GLU A 4 -3.57 7.95 19.56
CA GLU A 4 -3.89 6.76 18.74
C GLU A 4 -3.86 7.10 17.25
N ARG A 5 -4.48 8.22 16.88
CA ARG A 5 -4.41 8.79 15.52
C ARG A 5 -2.96 9.03 15.08
N GLN A 6 -2.14 9.69 15.92
CA GLN A 6 -0.73 9.95 15.60
C GLN A 6 0.09 8.68 15.40
N VAL A 7 -0.19 7.62 16.16
CA VAL A 7 0.46 6.33 15.95
C VAL A 7 0.04 5.74 14.60
N LEU A 8 -1.26 5.71 14.27
CA LEU A 8 -1.73 5.25 12.96
C LEU A 8 -1.09 6.05 11.82
N GLN A 9 -1.02 7.38 11.92
CA GLN A 9 -0.37 8.25 10.94
C GLN A 9 1.09 7.86 10.70
N ARG A 10 1.86 7.64 11.76
CA ARG A 10 3.28 7.23 11.67
C ARG A 10 3.42 5.84 11.07
N VAL A 11 2.58 4.89 11.50
CA VAL A 11 2.63 3.52 10.97
C VAL A 11 2.30 3.51 9.48
N VAL A 12 1.24 4.19 9.06
CA VAL A 12 0.88 4.30 7.63
C VAL A 12 1.99 5.01 6.85
N ALA A 13 2.58 6.08 7.38
CA ALA A 13 3.70 6.76 6.73
C ALA A 13 4.91 5.83 6.52
N LEU A 14 5.25 5.01 7.53
CA LEU A 14 6.35 4.06 7.45
C LEU A 14 6.05 2.88 6.51
N VAL A 15 4.84 2.30 6.59
CA VAL A 15 4.45 1.19 5.71
C VAL A 15 4.37 1.64 4.26
N ALA A 16 3.82 2.83 3.99
CA ALA A 16 3.73 3.40 2.65
C ALA A 16 5.10 3.81 2.06
N LEU A 17 6.16 3.91 2.87
CA LEU A 17 7.52 4.10 2.37
C LEU A 17 7.95 2.93 1.48
N VAL A 18 7.51 1.70 1.80
CA VAL A 18 7.84 0.49 1.02
C VAL A 18 7.41 0.63 -0.44
N PRO A 19 6.11 0.86 -0.76
CA PRO A 19 5.67 1.01 -2.14
C PRO A 19 6.24 2.24 -2.84
N VAL A 20 6.53 3.32 -2.11
CA VAL A 20 7.19 4.49 -2.69
C VAL A 20 8.60 4.15 -3.15
N VAL A 21 9.42 3.57 -2.26
CA VAL A 21 10.81 3.27 -2.57
C VAL A 21 10.91 2.15 -3.62
N SER A 22 10.17 1.06 -3.43
CA SER A 22 10.22 -0.07 -4.37
C SER A 22 9.61 0.28 -5.73
N GLY A 23 8.50 1.04 -5.75
CA GLY A 23 7.87 1.51 -6.96
C GLY A 23 8.76 2.49 -7.72
N LEU A 24 9.36 3.47 -7.03
CA LEU A 24 10.32 4.40 -7.65
C LEU A 24 11.54 3.65 -8.20
N TYR A 25 12.07 2.68 -7.45
CA TYR A 25 13.16 1.83 -7.92
C TYR A 25 12.78 1.11 -9.22
N GLY A 26 11.62 0.44 -9.25
CA GLY A 26 11.16 -0.27 -10.45
C GLY A 26 10.90 0.66 -11.64
N VAL A 27 10.41 1.88 -11.40
CA VAL A 27 10.24 2.90 -12.45
C VAL A 27 11.57 3.36 -13.03
N LEU A 28 12.61 3.52 -12.21
CA LEU A 28 13.92 4.02 -12.66
C LEU A 28 14.78 2.93 -13.29
N PHE A 29 14.88 1.77 -12.63
CA PHE A 29 15.82 0.71 -13.01
C PHE A 29 15.18 -0.43 -13.82
N GLY A 30 13.85 -0.48 -13.92
CA GLY A 30 13.15 -1.51 -14.68
C GLY A 30 13.52 -2.94 -14.25
N LEU A 31 13.39 -3.89 -15.16
CA LEU A 31 13.80 -5.28 -14.95
C LEU A 31 15.32 -5.40 -14.81
N THR A 32 16.11 -4.51 -15.44
CA THR A 32 17.58 -4.55 -15.35
C THR A 32 18.10 -4.41 -13.92
N GLY A 33 17.41 -3.63 -13.08
CA GLY A 33 17.76 -3.48 -11.66
C GLY A 33 17.60 -4.77 -10.83
N LEU A 34 16.84 -5.74 -11.33
CA LEU A 34 16.61 -7.02 -10.66
C LEU A 34 17.69 -8.08 -10.98
N GLY A 35 18.73 -7.71 -11.73
CA GLY A 35 19.81 -8.63 -12.08
C GLY A 35 19.48 -9.61 -13.20
N SER A 36 18.47 -9.31 -14.02
CA SER A 36 18.29 -10.02 -15.29
C SER A 36 19.49 -9.74 -16.19
N GLY A 37 20.22 -10.81 -16.55
CA GLY A 37 21.35 -10.73 -17.49
C GLY A 37 20.94 -10.19 -18.88
N SER A 38 21.91 -10.08 -19.79
CA SER A 38 21.80 -9.43 -21.10
C SER A 38 20.52 -9.72 -21.90
N LEU A 39 20.06 -8.69 -22.63
CA LEU A 39 18.87 -8.60 -23.49
C LEU A 39 17.54 -8.79 -22.73
N VAL A 40 17.21 -7.81 -21.89
CA VAL A 40 15.84 -7.61 -21.41
C VAL A 40 14.95 -7.23 -22.59
N ASP A 41 13.90 -8.01 -22.83
CA ASP A 41 12.88 -7.65 -23.82
C ASP A 41 12.27 -6.28 -23.48
N VAL A 42 12.26 -5.37 -24.45
CA VAL A 42 11.80 -3.98 -24.26
C VAL A 42 10.34 -3.95 -23.83
N SER A 43 9.51 -4.87 -24.34
CA SER A 43 8.10 -4.94 -23.99
C SER A 43 7.92 -5.41 -22.55
N ALA A 44 8.68 -6.41 -22.12
CA ALA A 44 8.71 -6.88 -20.74
C ALA A 44 9.19 -5.80 -19.76
N ASP A 45 10.24 -5.03 -20.10
CA ASP A 45 10.73 -3.93 -19.25
C ASP A 45 9.67 -2.84 -19.09
N SER A 46 9.06 -2.43 -20.20
CA SER A 46 7.95 -1.46 -20.19
C SER A 46 6.76 -1.97 -19.37
N HIS A 47 6.39 -3.25 -19.55
CA HIS A 47 5.32 -3.89 -18.78
C HIS A 47 5.64 -4.00 -17.29
N PHE A 48 6.90 -4.09 -16.89
CA PHE A 48 7.32 -4.08 -15.49
C PHE A 48 7.34 -2.66 -14.88
N ARG A 49 7.74 -1.65 -15.66
CA ARG A 49 7.74 -0.25 -15.19
C ARG A 49 6.35 0.29 -14.92
N TYR A 50 5.35 -0.11 -15.70
CA TYR A 50 3.97 0.31 -15.50
C TYR A 50 3.41 -0.03 -14.09
N PRO A 51 3.37 -1.30 -13.63
CA PRO A 51 2.91 -1.63 -12.28
C PRO A 51 3.84 -1.08 -11.20
N SER A 52 5.14 -0.89 -11.48
CA SER A 52 6.05 -0.20 -10.55
C SER A 52 5.60 1.25 -10.31
N GLY A 53 5.18 1.95 -11.38
CA GLY A 53 4.62 3.30 -11.30
C GLY A 53 3.28 3.35 -10.57
N LEU A 54 2.40 2.37 -10.81
CA LEU A 54 1.15 2.24 -10.04
C LEU A 54 1.42 2.00 -8.55
N HIS A 55 2.39 1.15 -8.23
CA HIS A 55 2.80 0.84 -6.86
C HIS A 55 3.34 2.09 -6.15
N LEU A 56 4.20 2.86 -6.82
CA LEU A 56 4.66 4.18 -6.36
C LEU A 56 3.47 5.12 -6.10
N GLY A 57 2.56 5.23 -7.06
CA GLY A 57 1.36 6.07 -6.95
C GLY A 57 0.49 5.70 -5.75
N ILE A 58 0.27 4.40 -5.50
CA ILE A 58 -0.46 3.90 -4.33
C ILE A 58 0.22 4.36 -3.04
N GLY A 59 1.55 4.23 -2.95
CA GLY A 59 2.32 4.69 -1.78
C GLY A 59 2.18 6.19 -1.52
N ILE A 60 2.27 7.01 -2.58
CA ILE A 60 2.06 8.46 -2.49
C ILE A 60 0.63 8.79 -2.04
N LEU A 61 -0.37 8.07 -2.55
CA LEU A 61 -1.77 8.29 -2.16
C LEU A 61 -2.02 7.91 -0.69
N PHE A 62 -1.38 6.85 -0.18
CA PHE A 62 -1.41 6.56 1.27
C PHE A 62 -0.76 7.68 2.08
N TRP A 63 0.37 8.25 1.65
CA TRP A 63 0.95 9.44 2.30
C TRP A 63 0.03 10.64 2.24
N ALA A 64 -0.68 10.86 1.13
CA ALA A 64 -1.66 11.92 1.03
C ALA A 64 -2.84 11.73 2.01
N CYS A 65 -3.11 10.51 2.47
CA CYS A 65 -4.08 10.24 3.53
C CYS A 65 -3.58 10.58 4.93
N VAL A 66 -2.26 10.61 5.17
CA VAL A 66 -1.70 10.72 6.53
C VAL A 66 -2.15 11.99 7.28
N PRO A 67 -2.13 13.22 6.72
CA PRO A 67 -2.46 14.43 7.47
C PRO A 67 -3.88 14.43 8.07
N ASP A 68 -4.86 13.91 7.32
CA ASP A 68 -6.28 13.90 7.64
C ASP A 68 -6.86 12.47 7.61
N ILE A 69 -6.13 11.54 8.22
CA ILE A 69 -6.36 10.10 8.05
C ILE A 69 -7.76 9.64 8.46
N GLU A 70 -8.39 10.31 9.42
CA GLU A 70 -9.77 10.08 9.88
C GLU A 70 -10.82 10.47 8.84
N ALA A 71 -10.56 11.49 8.02
CA ALA A 71 -11.52 12.03 7.05
C ALA A 71 -11.43 11.32 5.68
N LYS A 72 -10.29 10.72 5.34
CA LYS A 72 -10.06 10.10 4.02
C LYS A 72 -10.43 8.61 3.95
N THR A 73 -11.49 8.21 4.64
CA THR A 73 -11.96 6.81 4.74
C THR A 73 -12.20 6.15 3.37
N SER A 74 -12.87 6.85 2.45
CA SER A 74 -13.20 6.31 1.12
C SER A 74 -11.95 5.99 0.31
N LEU A 75 -11.01 6.94 0.22
CA LEU A 75 -9.74 6.74 -0.47
C LEU A 75 -8.91 5.64 0.20
N PHE A 76 -8.82 5.63 1.53
CA PHE A 76 -8.06 4.61 2.25
C PHE A 76 -8.59 3.20 2.00
N ARG A 77 -9.92 3.02 2.01
CA ARG A 77 -10.59 1.74 1.69
C ARG A 77 -10.35 1.33 0.23
N PHE A 78 -10.46 2.28 -0.69
CA PHE A 78 -10.18 2.02 -2.10
C PHE A 78 -8.74 1.54 -2.31
N LEU A 79 -7.75 2.25 -1.75
CA LEU A 79 -6.34 1.84 -1.83
C LEU A 79 -6.11 0.47 -1.18
N THR A 80 -6.76 0.20 -0.05
CA THR A 80 -6.70 -1.12 0.62
C THR A 80 -7.24 -2.22 -0.29
N LEU A 81 -8.36 -2.00 -0.97
CA LEU A 81 -8.92 -2.95 -1.93
C LEU A 81 -7.95 -3.21 -3.08
N VAL A 82 -7.39 -2.15 -3.68
CA VAL A 82 -6.41 -2.26 -4.77
C VAL A 82 -5.19 -3.07 -4.34
N VAL A 83 -4.64 -2.80 -3.14
CA VAL A 83 -3.52 -3.55 -2.58
C VAL A 83 -3.88 -5.01 -2.33
N ALA A 84 -5.06 -5.28 -1.75
CA ALA A 84 -5.51 -6.65 -1.51
C ALA A 84 -5.68 -7.44 -2.82
N LEU A 85 -6.25 -6.81 -3.87
CA LEU A 85 -6.35 -7.43 -5.19
C LEU A 85 -4.96 -7.74 -5.77
N GLY A 86 -3.99 -6.84 -5.62
CA GLY A 86 -2.59 -7.10 -5.97
C GLY A 86 -1.99 -8.27 -5.21
N GLY A 87 -2.23 -8.34 -3.90
CA GLY A 87 -1.81 -9.47 -3.05
C GLY A 87 -2.45 -10.79 -3.46
N LEU A 88 -3.73 -10.80 -3.81
CA LEU A 88 -4.42 -11.99 -4.32
C LEU A 88 -3.85 -12.46 -5.66
N ALA A 89 -3.54 -11.53 -6.57
CA ALA A 89 -2.86 -11.85 -7.82
C ALA A 89 -1.47 -12.44 -7.57
N ARG A 90 -0.72 -11.92 -6.58
CA ARG A 90 0.58 -12.46 -6.17
C ARG A 90 0.47 -13.84 -5.51
N LEU A 91 -0.56 -14.07 -4.68
CA LEU A 91 -0.84 -15.37 -4.08
C LEU A 91 -1.16 -16.43 -5.15
N LEU A 92 -1.96 -16.05 -6.15
CA LEU A 92 -2.20 -16.88 -7.33
C LEU A 92 -0.87 -17.16 -8.07
N GLY A 93 -0.05 -16.14 -8.29
CA GLY A 93 1.28 -16.30 -8.88
C GLY A 93 2.15 -17.32 -8.15
N LEU A 94 2.25 -17.23 -6.82
CA LEU A 94 2.94 -18.20 -5.96
C LEU A 94 2.47 -19.64 -6.23
N SER A 95 1.15 -19.84 -6.38
CA SER A 95 0.59 -21.17 -6.63
C SER A 95 0.88 -21.71 -8.04
N LEU A 96 1.15 -20.82 -9.01
CA LEU A 96 1.37 -21.18 -10.41
C LEU A 96 2.85 -21.33 -10.76
N THR A 97 3.73 -20.50 -10.20
CA THR A 97 5.14 -20.40 -10.60
C THR A 97 6.13 -20.79 -9.49
N GLY A 98 5.65 -21.08 -8.28
CA GLY A 98 6.47 -21.55 -7.16
C GLY A 98 6.85 -20.44 -6.17
N LEU A 99 7.65 -20.82 -5.16
CA LEU A 99 7.98 -19.96 -4.01
C LEU A 99 8.83 -18.74 -4.44
N PRO A 100 8.33 -17.51 -4.20
CA PRO A 100 9.09 -16.31 -4.46
C PRO A 100 10.11 -16.02 -3.35
N SER A 101 10.93 -15.00 -3.56
CA SER A 101 11.89 -14.54 -2.55
C SER A 101 11.23 -14.15 -1.23
N LEU A 102 12.00 -14.18 -0.13
CA LEU A 102 11.51 -13.78 1.19
C LEU A 102 10.95 -12.34 1.21
N LEU A 103 11.54 -11.43 0.43
CA LEU A 103 11.05 -10.06 0.28
C LEU A 103 9.64 -10.02 -0.36
N MET A 104 9.39 -10.84 -1.37
CA MET A 104 8.06 -10.95 -1.99
C MET A 104 7.04 -11.62 -1.06
N MET A 105 7.46 -12.59 -0.24
CA MET A 105 6.60 -13.16 0.81
C MET A 105 6.24 -12.12 1.87
N ALA A 106 7.21 -11.28 2.28
CA ALA A 106 6.94 -10.17 3.19
C ALA A 106 5.98 -9.14 2.58
N ALA A 107 6.16 -8.81 1.29
CA ALA A 107 5.23 -7.94 0.57
C ALA A 107 3.81 -8.55 0.53
N LEU A 108 3.69 -9.85 0.23
CA LEU A 108 2.41 -10.55 0.23
C LEU A 108 1.71 -10.49 1.61
N PHE A 109 2.46 -10.66 2.70
CA PHE A 109 1.95 -10.49 4.06
C PHE A 109 1.46 -9.06 4.31
N VAL A 110 2.21 -8.06 3.85
CA VAL A 110 1.80 -6.65 3.96
C VAL A 110 0.50 -6.38 3.18
N GLU A 111 0.38 -6.95 1.99
CA GLU A 111 -0.77 -6.75 1.11
C GLU A 111 -2.05 -7.38 1.66
N LEU A 112 -1.98 -8.62 2.14
CA LEU A 112 -3.15 -9.40 2.55
C LEU A 112 -3.49 -9.31 4.04
N ILE A 113 -2.53 -8.91 4.88
CA ILE A 113 -2.73 -8.86 6.34
C ILE A 113 -2.55 -7.43 6.87
N VAL A 114 -1.37 -6.83 6.69
CA VAL A 114 -1.07 -5.52 7.31
C VAL A 114 -2.00 -4.44 6.78
N THR A 115 -2.16 -4.32 5.46
CA THR A 115 -2.94 -3.24 4.85
C THR A 115 -4.44 -3.30 5.23
N PRO A 116 -5.11 -4.47 5.18
CA PRO A 116 -6.48 -4.60 5.70
C PRO A 116 -6.60 -4.25 7.19
N LEU A 117 -5.64 -4.68 8.03
CA LEU A 117 -5.65 -4.33 9.46
C LEU A 117 -5.49 -2.82 9.68
N LEU A 118 -4.64 -2.14 8.91
CA LEU A 118 -4.52 -0.68 8.95
C LEU A 118 -5.82 0.00 8.52
N CYS A 119 -6.53 -0.55 7.53
CA CYS A 119 -7.82 -0.02 7.11
C CYS A 119 -8.89 -0.17 8.20
N LEU A 120 -8.94 -1.31 8.89
CA LEU A 120 -9.85 -1.51 10.02
C LEU A 120 -9.53 -0.56 11.18
N TRP A 121 -8.24 -0.34 11.45
CA TRP A 121 -7.82 0.63 12.46
C TRP A 121 -8.19 2.06 12.07
N GLN A 122 -7.97 2.45 10.81
CA GLN A 122 -8.39 3.75 10.28
C GLN A 122 -9.90 3.94 10.42
N ALA A 123 -10.71 2.92 10.07
CA ALA A 123 -12.17 2.99 10.20
C ALA A 123 -12.61 3.19 11.66
N ARG A 124 -11.93 2.57 12.61
CA ARG A 124 -12.19 2.77 14.05
C ARG A 124 -11.86 4.20 14.49
N ILE A 125 -10.76 4.78 14.01
CA ILE A 125 -10.39 6.17 14.31
C ILE A 125 -11.41 7.15 13.72
N ALA A 126 -11.82 6.93 12.46
CA ALA A 126 -12.83 7.75 11.80
C ALA A 126 -14.17 7.75 12.56
N ALA A 127 -14.69 6.58 12.91
CA ALA A 127 -15.94 6.46 13.64
C ALA A 127 -15.90 7.16 15.02
N ARG A 128 -14.75 7.16 15.68
CA ARG A 128 -14.55 7.88 16.95
C ARG A 128 -14.50 9.39 16.77
N ALA A 129 -13.86 9.87 15.70
CA ALA A 129 -13.83 11.29 15.37
C ALA A 129 -15.23 11.83 15.05
N ASP A 130 -16.02 11.06 14.29
CA ASP A 130 -17.41 11.41 13.96
C ASP A 130 -18.29 11.50 15.22
N ALA A 131 -18.18 10.52 16.13
CA ALA A 131 -18.93 10.52 17.38
C ALA A 131 -18.61 11.75 18.25
N THR A 132 -17.33 12.11 18.38
CA THR A 132 -16.92 13.33 19.11
C THR A 132 -17.44 14.61 18.44
N ALA A 133 -17.51 14.63 17.10
CA ALA A 133 -18.05 15.78 16.37
C ALA A 133 -19.57 15.94 16.54
N VAL A 134 -20.32 14.84 16.65
CA VAL A 134 -21.76 14.86 16.96
C VAL A 134 -22.01 15.40 18.37
N GLU A 135 -21.31 14.85 19.37
CA GLU A 135 -21.42 15.28 20.77
C GLU A 135 -21.09 16.78 20.94
N ALA A 136 -20.03 17.27 20.28
CA ALA A 136 -19.65 18.68 20.31
C ALA A 136 -20.68 19.62 19.66
N ARG A 137 -21.56 19.11 18.80
CA ARG A 137 -22.64 19.87 18.15
C ARG A 137 -23.93 19.90 18.97
N GLY A 138 -24.00 19.22 20.12
CA GLY A 138 -25.18 19.21 21.00
C GLY A 138 -26.41 18.54 20.39
N LEU A 139 -26.20 17.65 19.41
CA LEU A 139 -27.20 16.74 18.85
C LEU A 139 -27.09 15.38 19.55
#